data_AF-A0AAW4VW90-F1
#
_entry.id   AF-A0AAW4VW90-F1
#
_cell.length_a   1.000
_cell.length_b   1.000
_cell.length_c   1.000
_cell.angle_alpha   90.00
_cell.angle_beta   90.00
_cell.angle_gamma   90.00
#
_symmetry.space_group_name_H-M   'P 1'
#
loop_
_entity.id
_entity.type
_entity.pdbx_description
1 polymer ?
#
loop_
_entity_poly.entity_id
_entity_poly.type
_entity_poly.pdbx_seq_one_letter_code
_entity_poly.pdbx_strand_id
1 'polypeptide(L)'
;SKHPNKHETEDGRRDLDANHSQKVYSGVTKEGNPWQKVVKWFGYKLHLVVDATYELPVTFKVTKASESDITEGHKLLEQMEEKQPKLLKTAETMAGDRGYDDTKLITKLWDTYKIKPIID
;
A
#
# COMPACT_ATOMS: atom_id res chain seq x y z
N SER A 1 -7.59 -20.08 9.02
CA SER A 1 -7.99 -19.82 10.41
C SER A 1 -7.14 -18.68 10.95
N LYS A 2 -7.76 -17.65 11.53
CA LYS A 2 -7.04 -16.66 12.34
C LYS A 2 -7.00 -17.25 13.76
N HIS A 3 -5.97 -18.03 14.09
CA HIS A 3 -5.72 -18.41 15.47
C HIS A 3 -4.76 -17.36 16.05
N PRO A 4 -5.25 -16.39 16.85
CA PRO A 4 -4.35 -15.51 17.56
C PRO A 4 -3.47 -16.34 18.50
N ASN A 5 -2.21 -15.92 18.65
CA ASN A 5 -1.29 -16.58 19.55
C ASN A 5 -1.81 -16.39 21.00
N LYS A 6 -1.82 -17.46 21.80
CA LYS A 6 -2.33 -17.42 23.18
C LYS A 6 -1.46 -16.61 24.14
N HIS A 7 -0.26 -16.25 23.70
CA HIS A 7 0.74 -15.54 24.49
C HIS A 7 0.99 -14.17 23.85
N GLU A 8 0.30 -13.15 24.37
CA GLU A 8 0.33 -11.76 23.89
C GLU A 8 1.39 -10.90 24.62
N THR A 9 2.03 -11.44 25.65
CA THR A 9 3.02 -10.70 26.46
C THR A 9 4.37 -10.63 25.75
N GLU A 10 4.97 -9.44 25.73
CA GLU A 10 6.33 -9.24 25.22
C GLU A 10 7.35 -10.00 26.07
N ASP A 11 8.07 -10.92 25.44
CA ASP A 11 9.18 -11.67 26.04
C ASP A 11 10.53 -11.35 25.37
N GLY A 12 10.56 -10.39 24.45
CA GLY A 12 11.73 -9.97 23.69
C GLY A 12 12.23 -11.00 22.66
N ARG A 13 11.57 -12.15 22.52
CA ARG A 13 11.99 -13.23 21.61
C ARG A 13 11.20 -13.28 20.33
N ARG A 14 10.05 -12.61 20.27
CA ARG A 14 9.10 -12.68 19.16
C ARG A 14 8.62 -11.30 18.75
N ASP A 15 8.24 -11.20 17.48
CA ASP A 15 7.54 -10.06 16.94
C ASP A 15 6.03 -10.22 17.15
N LEU A 16 5.42 -9.31 17.91
CA LEU A 16 3.99 -9.30 18.21
C LEU A 16 3.18 -8.41 17.24
N ASP A 17 3.86 -7.60 16.43
CA ASP A 17 3.22 -6.64 15.55
C ASP A 17 2.95 -7.20 14.16
N ALA A 18 3.81 -8.08 13.66
CA ALA A 18 3.61 -8.76 12.39
C ALA A 18 2.31 -9.60 12.34
N ASN A 19 1.65 -9.64 11.19
CA ASN A 19 0.47 -10.48 11.00
C ASN A 19 0.41 -11.12 9.61
N HIS A 20 -0.63 -11.93 9.40
CA HIS A 20 -0.86 -12.61 8.13
C HIS A 20 -1.74 -11.77 7.19
N SER A 21 -1.35 -11.73 5.92
CA SER A 21 -2.15 -11.20 4.83
C SER A 21 -2.48 -12.30 3.82
N GLN A 22 -3.47 -12.04 2.98
CA GLN A 22 -3.87 -12.96 1.92
C GLN A 22 -4.32 -12.21 0.67
N LYS A 23 -3.95 -12.74 -0.50
CA LYS A 23 -4.46 -12.29 -1.80
C LYS A 23 -5.11 -13.46 -2.52
N VAL A 24 -6.37 -13.25 -2.90
CA VAL A 24 -7.18 -14.23 -3.61
C VAL A 24 -7.19 -13.85 -5.07
N TYR A 25 -6.69 -14.74 -5.91
CA TYR A 25 -6.84 -14.68 -7.35
C TYR A 25 -7.97 -15.62 -7.74
N SER A 26 -8.92 -15.16 -8.53
CA SER A 26 -10.01 -15.98 -9.03
C SER A 26 -10.29 -15.64 -10.49
N GLY A 27 -10.93 -16.57 -11.18
CA GLY A 27 -11.30 -16.40 -12.58
C GLY A 27 -12.07 -17.60 -13.11
N VAL A 28 -12.28 -17.61 -14.42
CA VAL A 28 -12.93 -18.70 -15.14
C VAL A 28 -11.94 -19.23 -16.18
N THR A 29 -11.82 -20.55 -16.25
CA THR A 29 -10.98 -21.24 -17.24
C THR A 29 -11.59 -21.14 -18.65
N LYS A 30 -10.82 -21.49 -19.69
CA LYS A 30 -11.34 -21.51 -21.07
C LYS A 30 -12.51 -22.49 -21.23
N GLU A 31 -12.53 -23.53 -20.40
CA GLU A 31 -13.55 -24.57 -20.34
C GLU A 31 -14.76 -24.17 -19.47
N GLY A 32 -14.81 -22.95 -18.94
CA GLY A 32 -15.94 -22.42 -18.17
C GLY A 32 -15.93 -22.76 -16.67
N ASN A 33 -14.91 -23.47 -16.18
CA ASN A 33 -14.81 -23.82 -14.75
C ASN A 33 -14.21 -22.66 -13.95
N PRO A 34 -14.82 -22.27 -12.80
CA PRO A 34 -14.23 -21.29 -11.90
C PRO A 34 -12.97 -21.84 -11.22
N TRP A 35 -11.98 -20.98 -10.98
CA TRP A 35 -10.79 -21.32 -10.22
C TRP A 35 -10.48 -20.24 -9.17
N GLN A 36 -9.78 -20.65 -8.11
CA GLN A 36 -9.30 -19.76 -7.06
C GLN A 36 -7.91 -20.18 -6.58
N LYS A 37 -7.00 -19.23 -6.48
CA LYS A 37 -5.68 -19.37 -5.87
C LYS A 37 -5.57 -18.38 -4.70
N VAL A 38 -5.30 -18.90 -3.51
CA VAL A 38 -5.08 -18.07 -2.31
C VAL A 38 -3.59 -18.05 -1.99
N VAL A 39 -2.98 -16.88 -2.03
CA VAL A 39 -1.59 -16.66 -1.59
C VAL A 39 -1.63 -16.01 -0.20
N LYS A 40 -0.83 -16.52 0.74
CA LYS A 40 -0.75 -16.00 2.11
C LYS A 40 0.70 -15.74 2.48
N TRP A 41 0.92 -14.71 3.29
CA TRP A 41 2.24 -14.36 3.81
C TRP A 41 2.11 -13.75 5.21
N PHE A 42 3.18 -13.83 6.00
CA PHE A 42 3.30 -13.27 7.34
C PHE A 42 4.39 -12.21 7.35
N GLY A 43 4.15 -11.08 8.01
CA GLY A 43 5.18 -10.06 8.23
C GLY A 43 4.62 -8.65 8.19
N TYR A 44 5.36 -7.78 7.52
CA TYR A 44 5.09 -6.36 7.35
C TYR A 44 4.97 -5.98 5.89
N LYS A 45 4.47 -4.77 5.66
CA LYS A 45 4.48 -4.10 4.38
C LYS A 45 5.20 -2.76 4.53
N LEU A 46 6.05 -2.43 3.57
CA LEU A 46 6.66 -1.11 3.42
C LEU A 46 5.90 -0.36 2.34
N HIS A 47 5.24 0.74 2.71
CA HIS A 47 4.69 1.70 1.77
C HIS A 47 5.70 2.84 1.61
N LEU A 48 6.07 3.16 0.38
CA LEU A 48 7.19 4.05 0.08
C LEU A 48 6.83 4.97 -1.09
N VAL A 49 7.12 6.26 -0.94
CA VAL A 49 7.15 7.22 -2.06
C VAL A 49 8.61 7.59 -2.32
N VAL A 50 8.98 7.58 -3.59
CA VAL A 50 10.34 7.86 -4.06
C VAL A 50 10.26 8.95 -5.12
N ASP A 51 11.26 9.84 -5.15
CA ASP A 51 11.46 10.74 -6.27
C ASP A 51 11.97 9.96 -7.48
N ALA A 52 11.24 10.00 -8.59
CA ALA A 52 11.55 9.20 -9.77
C ALA A 52 12.81 9.68 -10.54
N THR A 53 13.30 10.89 -10.29
CA THR A 53 14.49 11.44 -10.96
C THR A 53 15.77 11.07 -10.21
N TYR A 54 15.76 11.22 -8.89
CA TYR A 54 16.93 11.03 -8.03
C TYR A 54 16.93 9.69 -7.28
N GLU A 55 15.86 8.92 -7.38
CA GLU A 55 15.67 7.62 -6.70
C GLU A 55 15.77 7.72 -5.17
N LEU A 56 15.52 8.91 -4.61
CA LEU A 56 15.61 9.17 -3.18
C LEU A 56 14.26 8.96 -2.50
N PRO A 57 14.24 8.32 -1.30
CA PRO A 57 13.01 8.15 -0.54
C PRO A 57 12.49 9.50 -0.05
N VAL A 58 11.22 9.77 -0.34
CA VAL A 58 10.51 11.00 0.02
C VAL A 58 9.81 10.82 1.36
N THR A 59 8.99 9.77 1.46
CA THR A 59 8.28 9.38 2.69
C THR A 59 8.01 7.88 2.68
N PHE A 60 7.86 7.28 3.85
CA PHE A 60 7.57 5.85 3.99
C PHE A 60 6.75 5.55 5.24
N LYS A 61 6.14 4.37 5.24
CA LYS A 61 5.48 3.80 6.41
C LYS A 61 5.57 2.28 6.41
N VAL A 62 5.95 1.72 7.55
CA VAL A 62 5.95 0.27 7.77
C VAL A 62 4.68 -0.10 8.52
N THR A 63 3.95 -1.09 8.01
CA THR A 63 2.66 -1.53 8.54
C THR A 63 2.59 -3.05 8.62
N LYS A 64 1.60 -3.58 9.34
CA LYS A 64 1.33 -5.02 9.37
C LYS A 64 0.95 -5.49 7.96
N ALA A 65 1.30 -6.72 7.58
CA ALA A 65 1.06 -7.21 6.22
C ALA A 65 -0.41 -7.12 5.75
N SER A 66 -1.37 -7.13 6.68
CA SER A 66 -2.80 -7.03 6.38
C SER A 66 -3.29 -5.62 6.03
N GLU A 67 -2.48 -4.57 6.22
CA GLU A 67 -2.92 -3.21 5.97
C GLU A 67 -3.14 -2.92 4.48
N SER A 68 -4.15 -2.09 4.21
CA SER A 68 -4.62 -1.75 2.87
C SER A 68 -3.69 -0.74 2.18
N ASP A 69 -3.31 -1.03 0.93
CA ASP A 69 -2.47 -0.17 0.10
C ASP A 69 -3.14 1.18 -0.16
N ILE A 70 -4.43 1.19 -0.49
CA ILE A 70 -5.23 2.41 -0.67
C ILE A 70 -5.18 3.29 0.58
N THR A 71 -5.49 2.71 1.74
CA THR A 71 -5.55 3.46 3.00
C THR A 71 -4.20 4.09 3.35
N GLU A 72 -3.12 3.35 3.15
CA GLU A 72 -1.77 3.86 3.43
C GLU A 72 -1.26 4.81 2.35
N GLY A 73 -1.72 4.69 1.10
CA GLY A 73 -1.47 5.66 0.02
C GLY A 73 -2.01 7.05 0.35
N HIS A 74 -3.24 7.13 0.85
CA HIS A 74 -3.82 8.40 1.34
C HIS A 74 -3.00 9.01 2.48
N LYS A 75 -2.59 8.19 3.46
CA LYS A 75 -1.78 8.65 4.60
C LYS A 75 -0.40 9.12 4.17
N LEU A 76 0.23 8.49 3.18
CA LEU A 76 1.51 8.95 2.64
C LEU A 76 1.37 10.31 1.95
N LEU A 77 0.29 10.52 1.18
CA LEU A 77 0.02 11.80 0.54
C LEU A 77 -0.23 12.92 1.57
N GLU A 78 -0.98 12.63 2.64
CA GLU A 78 -1.16 13.56 3.77
C GLU A 78 0.16 13.88 4.48
N GLN A 79 1.03 12.89 4.69
CA GLN A 79 2.36 13.13 5.27
C GLN A 79 3.24 14.00 4.35
N MET A 80 3.15 13.83 3.03
CA MET A 80 3.86 14.68 2.08
C MET A 80 3.34 16.11 2.12
N GLU A 81 2.03 16.31 2.26
CA GLU A 81 1.42 17.63 2.40
C GLU A 81 1.89 18.35 3.66
N GLU A 82 1.99 17.63 4.78
CA GLU A 82 2.48 18.17 6.05
C GLU A 82 3.98 18.48 6.00
N LYS A 83 4.80 17.52 5.57
CA LYS A 83 6.25 17.58 5.76
C LYS A 83 7.02 18.11 4.56
N GLN A 84 6.50 17.90 3.36
CA GLN A 84 7.18 18.20 2.10
C GLN A 84 6.25 18.83 1.04
N PRO A 85 5.45 19.86 1.40
CA PRO A 85 4.44 20.44 0.50
C PRO A 85 5.02 21.02 -0.79
N LYS A 86 6.31 21.38 -0.80
CA LYS A 86 6.99 21.88 -2.00
C LYS A 86 7.07 20.81 -3.09
N LEU A 87 7.26 19.53 -2.74
CA LEU A 87 7.33 18.45 -3.71
C LEU A 87 5.96 18.22 -4.37
N LEU A 88 4.87 18.31 -3.61
CA LEU A 88 3.51 18.21 -4.18
C LEU A 88 3.17 19.34 -5.15
N LYS A 89 3.84 20.50 -5.04
CA LYS A 89 3.65 21.62 -5.97
C LYS A 89 4.44 21.48 -7.27
N THR A 90 5.50 20.67 -7.26
CA THR A 90 6.41 20.51 -8.40
C THR A 90 6.28 19.15 -9.08
N ALA A 91 5.72 18.15 -8.39
CA ALA A 91 5.50 16.83 -8.97
C ALA A 91 4.53 16.92 -10.15
N GLU A 92 4.92 16.34 -11.29
CA GLU A 92 4.07 16.29 -12.48
C GLU A 92 3.21 15.05 -12.51
N THR A 93 3.75 13.93 -12.03
CA THR A 93 3.12 12.61 -12.05
C THR A 93 3.30 11.88 -10.74
N MET A 94 2.33 11.05 -10.37
CA MET A 94 2.47 10.03 -9.33
C MET A 94 2.13 8.68 -9.94
N ALA A 95 3.09 7.76 -9.89
CA ALA A 95 2.94 6.40 -10.40
C ALA A 95 2.73 5.40 -9.26
N GLY A 96 1.83 4.44 -9.44
CA GLY A 96 1.56 3.36 -8.50
C GLY A 96 1.02 2.13 -9.21
N ASP A 97 1.06 0.98 -8.53
CA ASP A 97 0.40 -0.22 -9.03
C ASP A 97 -1.12 -0.17 -8.78
N ARG A 98 -1.84 -1.16 -9.31
CA ARG A 98 -3.28 -1.33 -9.10
C ARG A 98 -3.71 -1.41 -7.63
N GLY A 99 -2.81 -1.70 -6.69
CA GLY A 99 -3.08 -1.61 -5.26
C GLY A 99 -3.45 -0.19 -4.80
N TYR A 100 -3.07 0.83 -5.57
CA TYR A 100 -3.37 2.24 -5.34
C TYR A 100 -4.46 2.80 -6.28
N ASP A 101 -5.16 1.94 -7.03
CA ASP A 101 -6.27 2.31 -7.91
C ASP A 101 -7.53 2.67 -7.09
N ASP A 102 -7.55 3.90 -6.58
CA ASP A 102 -8.66 4.44 -5.80
C ASP A 102 -9.09 5.79 -6.36
N THR A 103 -10.39 5.90 -6.69
CA THR A 103 -10.96 7.12 -7.27
C THR A 103 -10.68 8.34 -6.40
N LYS A 104 -10.78 8.23 -5.07
CA LYS A 104 -10.56 9.40 -4.20
C LYS A 104 -9.11 9.87 -4.22
N LEU A 105 -8.15 8.93 -4.23
CA LEU A 105 -6.73 9.24 -4.34
C LEU A 105 -6.43 9.92 -5.69
N ILE A 106 -6.91 9.33 -6.78
CA ILE A 106 -6.77 9.83 -8.16
C ILE A 106 -7.36 11.24 -8.28
N THR A 107 -8.57 11.46 -7.79
CA THR A 107 -9.23 12.77 -7.79
C THR A 107 -8.45 13.78 -6.97
N LYS A 108 -7.98 13.43 -5.76
CA LYS A 108 -7.20 14.34 -4.91
C LYS A 108 -5.89 14.77 -5.60
N LEU A 109 -5.17 13.84 -6.23
CA LEU A 109 -3.93 14.13 -6.95
C LEU A 109 -4.16 15.16 -8.06
N TRP A 110 -5.19 14.96 -8.89
CA TRP A 110 -5.43 15.84 -10.02
C TRP A 110 -6.11 17.15 -9.63
N ASP A 111 -7.17 17.09 -8.83
CA ASP A 111 -8.00 18.26 -8.56
C ASP A 111 -7.30 19.24 -7.61
N THR A 112 -6.60 18.73 -6.59
CA THR A 112 -5.91 19.55 -5.58
C THR A 112 -4.49 19.92 -6.01
N TYR A 113 -3.68 18.94 -6.44
CA TYR A 113 -2.25 19.15 -6.66
C TYR A 113 -1.86 19.27 -8.13
N LYS A 114 -2.78 19.00 -9.07
CA LYS A 114 -2.52 18.94 -10.53
C LYS A 114 -1.43 17.92 -10.89
N ILE A 115 -1.27 16.89 -10.06
CA ILE A 115 -0.39 15.76 -10.30
C ILE A 115 -1.17 14.74 -11.12
N LYS A 116 -0.63 14.31 -12.27
CA LYS A 116 -1.24 13.28 -13.10
C LYS A 116 -1.04 11.89 -12.48
N PRO A 117 -2.09 11.16 -12.09
CA PRO A 117 -1.96 9.80 -11.61
C PRO A 117 -1.69 8.84 -12.79
N ILE A 118 -0.78 7.89 -12.58
CA ILE A 118 -0.46 6.81 -13.52
C ILE A 118 -0.57 5.50 -12.73
N ILE A 119 -1.55 4.66 -13.08
CA ILE A 119 -1.81 3.39 -12.38
C ILE A 119 -1.64 2.24 -13.39
N ASP A 120 -0.86 1.22 -13.01
CA ASP A 120 -0.60 -0.01 -13.79
C ASP A 120 -1.26 -1.26 -13.16
#